data_AF-A0A1J0RL00-F1
#
_entry.id   AF-A0A1J0RL00-F1
#
_cell.length_a   1.000
_cell.length_b   1.000
_cell.length_c   1.000
_cell.angle_alpha   90.00
_cell.angle_beta   90.00
_cell.angle_gamma   90.00
#
_symmetry.space_group_name_H-M   'P 1'
#
loop_
_entity.id
_entity.type
_entity.pdbx_description
1 polymer ?
#
loop_
_entity_poly.entity_id
_entity_poly.type
_entity_poly.pdbx_seq_one_letter_code
_entity_poly.pdbx_strand_id
1 'polypeptide(L)'
;ISKHSVGVLGIFNVFSGGALGRMTIFALNVMPYIVSSIIMQLLSVTIPRLNEMRQSGELGRVKINTYVRYITIGFCLIQGSIILLGLEKMNTQTSIVVIDPGLLFRVVGISSLLGGTMFLLWLGDSINKRGIGNGISLIIFTGIIAELPGSFSAMFLLGKNGNVPIFVILLMILIFFALLLLIIFVEKSYRKILVQYPKRQVKN
;
A
#
# COMPACT_ATOMS: atom_id res chain seq x y z
N ILE A 1 -4.06 -23.58 15.97
CA ILE A 1 -4.53 -22.18 15.90
C ILE A 1 -3.92 -21.46 17.11
N SER A 2 -2.93 -20.61 16.84
CA SER A 2 -2.19 -19.68 17.74
C SER A 2 -0.68 -19.73 17.43
N LYS A 3 -0.28 -19.11 16.33
CA LYS A 3 1.07 -18.56 16.24
C LYS A 3 0.92 -17.12 15.83
N HIS A 4 1.35 -16.23 16.73
CA HIS A 4 1.60 -14.84 16.44
C HIS A 4 2.37 -14.72 15.12
N SER A 5 1.65 -14.44 14.04
CA SER A 5 2.20 -13.85 12.83
C SER A 5 1.53 -12.51 12.59
N VAL A 6 1.59 -11.65 13.61
CA VAL A 6 2.03 -10.26 13.36
C VAL A 6 3.53 -10.31 13.01
N GLY A 7 3.87 -11.14 12.02
CA GLY A 7 5.13 -11.11 11.33
C GLY A 7 4.98 -10.11 10.21
N VAL A 8 6.09 -9.66 9.66
CA VAL A 8 6.16 -8.75 8.52
C VAL A 8 5.09 -9.08 7.46
N LEU A 9 4.90 -10.37 7.13
CA LEU A 9 3.88 -10.87 6.20
C LEU A 9 2.41 -10.51 6.55
N GLY A 10 2.03 -10.46 7.82
CA GLY A 10 0.68 -10.07 8.24
C GLY A 10 0.40 -8.60 8.00
N ILE A 11 1.40 -7.73 8.25
CA ILE A 11 1.33 -6.30 7.93
C ILE A 11 1.23 -6.12 6.40
N PHE A 12 2.05 -6.84 5.63
CA PHE A 12 1.96 -6.85 4.16
C PHE A 12 0.59 -7.32 3.66
N ASN A 13 -0.01 -8.31 4.31
CA ASN A 13 -1.33 -8.81 3.93
C ASN A 13 -2.41 -7.75 4.14
N VAL A 14 -2.38 -7.02 5.25
CA VAL A 14 -3.31 -5.92 5.54
C VAL A 14 -3.19 -4.78 4.53
N PHE A 15 -1.95 -4.37 4.20
CA PHE A 15 -1.73 -3.37 3.15
C PHE A 15 -2.10 -3.86 1.74
N SER A 16 -2.14 -5.18 1.53
CA SER A 16 -2.59 -5.79 0.27
C SER A 16 -4.11 -5.99 0.20
N GLY A 17 -4.86 -5.74 1.27
CA GLY A 17 -6.30 -6.06 1.35
C GLY A 17 -6.57 -7.58 1.32
N GLY A 18 -5.65 -8.37 1.85
CA GLY A 18 -5.82 -9.83 1.93
C GLY A 18 -5.50 -10.54 0.62
N ALA A 19 -4.95 -9.80 -0.34
CA ALA A 19 -4.60 -10.27 -1.67
C ALA A 19 -3.39 -11.22 -1.63
N LEU A 20 -2.46 -11.00 -0.69
CA LEU A 20 -1.29 -11.86 -0.49
C LEU A 20 -1.68 -13.20 0.13
N GLY A 21 -2.55 -13.21 1.14
CA GLY A 21 -3.06 -14.43 1.79
C GLY A 21 -3.93 -15.30 0.88
N ARG A 22 -4.53 -14.70 -0.16
CA ARG A 22 -5.34 -15.40 -1.18
C ARG A 22 -4.59 -15.64 -2.50
N MET A 23 -3.32 -15.28 -2.59
CA MET A 23 -2.50 -15.44 -3.81
C MET A 23 -3.21 -14.93 -5.07
N THR A 24 -3.75 -13.71 -4.99
CA THR A 24 -4.46 -13.09 -6.12
C THR A 24 -3.46 -12.45 -7.11
N ILE A 25 -3.93 -12.15 -8.32
CA ILE A 25 -3.16 -11.40 -9.35
C ILE A 25 -2.71 -10.02 -8.82
N PHE A 26 -3.37 -9.51 -7.78
CA PHE A 26 -3.08 -8.23 -7.12
C PHE A 26 -2.28 -8.38 -5.81
N ALA A 27 -1.62 -9.53 -5.57
CA ALA A 27 -0.95 -9.81 -4.31
C ALA A 27 0.13 -8.77 -3.90
N LEU A 28 0.83 -8.17 -4.87
CA LEU A 28 1.80 -7.09 -4.63
C LEU A 28 1.14 -5.72 -4.39
N ASN A 29 -0.13 -5.55 -4.75
CA ASN A 29 -0.88 -4.30 -4.66
C ASN A 29 -0.07 -3.12 -5.26
N VAL A 30 -0.20 -1.90 -4.72
CA VAL A 30 0.54 -0.71 -5.18
C VAL A 30 1.89 -0.53 -4.44
N MET A 31 2.28 -1.47 -3.59
CA MET A 31 3.48 -1.38 -2.72
C MET A 31 4.80 -1.15 -3.50
N PRO A 32 5.09 -1.88 -4.60
CA PRO A 32 6.31 -1.67 -5.37
C PRO A 32 6.44 -0.23 -5.90
N TYR A 33 5.31 0.40 -6.21
CA TYR A 33 5.28 1.79 -6.67
C TYR A 33 5.54 2.78 -5.54
N ILE A 34 4.96 2.56 -4.35
CA ILE A 34 5.18 3.42 -3.18
C ILE A 34 6.67 3.48 -2.87
N VAL A 35 7.33 2.32 -2.78
CA VAL A 35 8.78 2.24 -2.51
C VAL A 35 9.58 2.94 -3.61
N SER A 36 9.23 2.72 -4.87
CA SER A 36 9.88 3.38 -6.01
C SER A 36 9.75 4.90 -5.98
N SER A 37 8.57 5.40 -5.57
CA SER A 37 8.30 6.84 -5.44
C SER A 37 9.10 7.48 -4.31
N ILE A 38 9.25 6.79 -3.17
CA ILE A 38 10.05 7.24 -2.04
C ILE A 38 11.52 7.26 -2.41
N ILE A 39 12.02 6.21 -3.09
CA ILE A 39 13.40 6.18 -3.58
C ILE A 39 13.67 7.36 -4.52
N MET A 40 12.78 7.63 -5.47
CA MET A 40 12.95 8.78 -6.38
C MET A 40 12.87 10.12 -5.64
N GLN A 41 12.05 10.24 -4.59
CA GLN A 41 11.99 11.44 -3.75
C GLN A 41 13.30 11.65 -2.99
N LEU A 42 13.86 10.59 -2.40
CA LEU A 42 15.14 10.64 -1.69
C LEU A 42 16.33 10.93 -2.64
N LEU A 43 16.34 10.30 -3.81
CA LEU A 43 17.35 10.56 -4.85
C LEU A 43 17.27 11.99 -5.36
N SER A 44 16.07 12.58 -5.44
CA SER A 44 15.90 13.97 -5.85
C SER A 44 16.48 14.97 -4.85
N VAL A 45 16.54 14.62 -3.57
CA VAL A 45 17.18 15.46 -2.54
C VAL A 45 18.70 15.34 -2.61
N THR A 46 19.20 14.15 -2.94
CA THR A 46 20.64 13.84 -2.94
C THR A 46 21.32 14.26 -4.25
N ILE A 47 20.63 14.17 -5.38
CA ILE A 47 21.17 14.45 -6.71
C ILE A 47 20.58 15.78 -7.24
N PRO A 48 21.40 16.84 -7.39
CA PRO A 48 20.91 18.18 -7.77
C PRO A 48 20.25 18.20 -9.15
N ARG A 49 20.72 17.40 -10.11
CA ARG A 49 20.08 17.26 -11.44
C ARG A 49 18.65 16.74 -11.37
N LEU A 50 18.35 15.81 -10.45
CA LEU A 50 16.98 15.33 -10.26
C LEU A 50 16.13 16.39 -9.55
N ASN A 51 16.72 17.17 -8.65
CA ASN A 51 16.03 18.30 -8.01
C ASN A 51 15.64 19.38 -9.03
N GLU A 52 16.55 19.74 -9.93
CA GLU A 52 16.28 20.67 -11.04
C GLU A 52 15.21 20.12 -11.98
N MET A 53 15.25 18.83 -12.30
CA MET A 53 14.16 18.16 -13.04
C MET A 53 12.83 18.18 -12.29
N ARG A 54 12.84 18.16 -10.96
CA ARG A 54 11.61 18.27 -10.16
C ARG A 54 11.07 19.70 -10.13
N GLN A 55 11.96 20.69 -10.24
CA GLN A 55 11.62 22.12 -10.19
C GLN A 55 11.25 22.70 -11.56
N SER A 56 11.59 22.03 -12.68
CA SER A 56 11.28 22.44 -14.06
C SER A 56 9.80 22.30 -14.47
N GLY A 57 8.89 22.28 -13.50
CA GLY A 57 7.45 22.31 -13.72
C GLY A 57 6.84 20.96 -14.12
N GLU A 58 5.81 21.00 -14.95
CA GLU A 58 4.95 19.84 -15.24
C GLU A 58 5.66 18.77 -16.09
N LEU A 59 6.46 19.18 -17.08
CA LEU A 59 7.26 18.28 -17.91
C LEU A 59 8.30 17.49 -17.08
N GLY A 60 8.88 18.14 -16.07
CA GLY A 60 9.81 17.53 -15.14
C GLY A 60 9.16 16.47 -14.25
N ARG A 61 7.95 16.76 -13.74
CA ARG A 61 7.14 15.81 -12.97
C ARG A 61 6.77 14.56 -13.78
N VAL A 62 6.41 14.74 -15.06
CA VAL A 62 6.11 13.61 -15.96
C VAL A 62 7.34 12.71 -16.13
N LYS A 63 8.53 13.28 -16.36
CA LYS A 63 9.78 12.50 -16.47
C LYS A 63 10.09 11.72 -15.20
N ILE A 64 9.97 12.34 -14.02
CA ILE A 64 10.19 11.67 -12.73
C ILE A 64 9.21 10.51 -12.56
N ASN A 65 7.93 10.72 -12.90
CA ASN A 65 6.92 9.66 -12.83
C ASN A 65 7.24 8.48 -13.74
N THR A 66 7.80 8.71 -14.93
CA THR A 66 8.26 7.63 -15.82
C THR A 66 9.42 6.85 -15.20
N TYR A 67 10.39 7.51 -14.57
CA TYR A 67 11.46 6.83 -13.83
C TYR A 67 10.92 5.98 -12.67
N VAL A 68 9.96 6.52 -11.90
CA VAL A 68 9.30 5.75 -10.83
C VAL A 68 8.68 4.47 -11.39
N ARG A 69 8.01 4.53 -12.56
CA ARG A 69 7.40 3.35 -13.19
C ARG A 69 8.45 2.32 -13.60
N TYR A 70 9.58 2.74 -14.18
CA TYR A 70 10.64 1.80 -14.54
C TYR A 70 11.24 1.11 -13.32
N ILE A 71 11.48 1.87 -12.25
CA ILE A 71 11.99 1.32 -10.98
C ILE A 71 10.94 0.36 -10.37
N THR A 72 9.66 0.69 -10.48
CA THR A 72 8.56 -0.17 -10.02
C THR A 72 8.56 -1.53 -10.71
N ILE A 73 8.76 -1.57 -12.04
CA ILE A 73 8.87 -2.84 -12.79
C ILE A 73 10.03 -3.67 -12.23
N GLY A 74 11.20 -3.06 -12.01
CA GLY A 74 12.36 -3.74 -11.42
C GLY A 74 12.05 -4.32 -10.04
N PHE A 75 11.40 -3.55 -9.16
CA PHE A 75 10.97 -4.05 -7.85
C PHE A 75 9.95 -5.18 -7.94
N CYS A 76 8.97 -5.09 -8.85
CA CYS A 76 8.00 -6.17 -9.06
C CYS A 76 8.68 -7.48 -9.49
N LEU A 77 9.69 -7.41 -10.37
CA LEU A 77 10.43 -8.60 -10.80
C LEU A 77 11.18 -9.24 -9.62
N ILE A 78 11.88 -8.44 -8.82
CA ILE A 78 12.66 -8.93 -7.67
C ILE A 78 11.73 -9.45 -6.57
N GLN A 79 10.74 -8.65 -6.13
CA GLN A 79 9.81 -9.04 -5.06
C GLN A 79 8.91 -10.19 -5.47
N GLY A 80 8.40 -10.18 -6.71
CA GLY A 80 7.61 -11.28 -7.26
C GLY A 80 8.39 -12.59 -7.29
N SER A 81 9.67 -12.54 -7.70
CA SER A 81 10.56 -13.72 -7.65
C SER A 81 10.74 -14.23 -6.22
N ILE A 82 10.98 -13.35 -5.25
CA ILE A 82 11.16 -13.72 -3.84
C ILE A 82 9.89 -14.38 -3.28
N ILE A 83 8.71 -13.81 -3.56
CA ILE A 83 7.43 -14.35 -3.09
C ILE A 83 7.17 -15.73 -3.69
N LEU A 84 7.33 -15.89 -5.01
CA LEU A 84 7.10 -17.17 -5.69
C LEU A 84 8.09 -18.26 -5.25
N LEU A 85 9.37 -17.90 -5.06
CA LEU A 85 10.36 -18.80 -4.47
C LEU A 85 10.00 -19.20 -3.03
N GLY A 86 9.47 -18.25 -2.25
CA GLY A 86 8.97 -18.53 -0.90
C GLY A 86 7.82 -19.52 -0.92
N LEU A 87 6.89 -19.37 -1.86
CA LEU A 87 5.71 -20.23 -2.00
C LEU A 87 6.06 -21.64 -2.49
N GLU A 88 6.99 -21.75 -3.44
CA GLU A 88 7.53 -23.05 -3.86
C GLU A 88 8.19 -23.79 -2.67
N LYS A 89 8.89 -23.07 -1.80
CA LYS A 89 9.49 -23.63 -0.57
C LYS A 89 8.48 -23.95 0.52
N MET A 90 7.27 -23.39 0.45
CA MET A 90 6.17 -23.68 1.39
C MET A 90 5.37 -24.93 1.01
N ASN A 91 5.61 -25.52 -0.18
CA ASN A 91 5.07 -26.83 -0.51
C ASN A 91 5.53 -27.85 0.53
N THR A 92 4.59 -28.29 1.35
CA THR A 92 4.77 -29.36 2.35
C THR A 92 3.97 -30.58 1.89
N GLN A 93 4.33 -31.78 2.30
CA GLN A 93 3.65 -33.05 1.93
C GLN A 93 2.12 -33.05 2.12
N THR A 94 1.56 -32.12 2.89
CA THR A 94 0.13 -31.97 3.20
C THR A 94 -0.55 -30.76 2.54
N SER A 95 0.15 -29.90 1.82
CA SER A 95 -0.43 -28.74 1.13
C SER A 95 0.37 -28.37 -0.11
N ILE A 96 -0.19 -28.69 -1.27
CA ILE A 96 0.34 -28.32 -2.59
C ILE A 96 -0.16 -26.90 -2.89
N VAL A 97 0.70 -25.91 -2.69
CA VAL A 97 0.49 -24.51 -3.05
C VAL A 97 0.86 -24.28 -4.52
N VAL A 98 1.81 -25.04 -5.06
CA VAL A 98 2.24 -24.97 -6.47
C VAL A 98 2.21 -26.38 -7.06
N ILE A 99 1.36 -26.57 -8.08
CA ILE A 99 1.12 -27.86 -8.76
C ILE A 99 2.39 -28.35 -9.47
N ASP A 100 3.06 -27.46 -10.22
CA ASP A 100 4.32 -27.74 -10.90
C ASP A 100 5.37 -26.65 -10.57
N PRO A 101 6.22 -26.85 -9.56
CA PRO A 101 7.32 -25.93 -9.29
C PRO A 101 8.32 -25.99 -10.45
N GLY A 102 8.52 -24.87 -11.13
CA GLY A 102 9.37 -24.81 -12.32
C GLY A 102 9.61 -23.39 -12.83
N LEU A 103 10.54 -23.28 -13.78
CA LEU A 103 10.92 -22.00 -14.39
C LEU A 103 9.71 -21.35 -15.10
N LEU A 104 8.82 -22.16 -15.67
CA LEU A 104 7.59 -21.71 -16.32
C LEU A 104 6.58 -21.12 -15.30
N PHE A 105 6.41 -21.75 -14.13
CA PHE A 105 5.58 -21.20 -13.06
C PHE A 105 6.10 -19.84 -12.59
N ARG A 106 7.41 -19.68 -12.43
CA ARG A 106 8.01 -18.41 -12.03
C ARG A 106 7.79 -17.32 -13.07
N VAL A 107 8.02 -17.60 -14.35
CA VAL A 107 7.85 -16.61 -15.42
C VAL A 107 6.37 -16.19 -15.55
N VAL A 108 5.44 -17.15 -15.50
CA VAL A 108 4.00 -16.86 -15.56
C VAL A 108 3.53 -16.13 -14.30
N GLY A 109 3.99 -16.54 -13.12
CA GLY A 109 3.66 -15.89 -11.85
C GLY A 109 4.19 -14.45 -11.77
N ILE A 110 5.44 -14.21 -12.14
CA ILE A 110 6.05 -12.88 -12.16
C ILE A 110 5.33 -11.98 -13.16
N SER A 111 5.05 -12.47 -14.38
CA SER A 111 4.36 -11.68 -15.39
C SER A 111 2.91 -11.36 -14.99
N SER A 112 2.21 -12.28 -14.34
CA SER A 112 0.88 -12.06 -13.77
C SER A 112 0.88 -11.00 -12.67
N LEU A 113 1.81 -11.10 -11.71
CA LEU A 113 1.97 -10.13 -10.62
C LEU A 113 2.38 -8.74 -11.12
N LEU A 114 3.28 -8.69 -12.09
CA LEU A 114 3.69 -7.45 -12.75
C LEU A 114 2.51 -6.83 -13.50
N GLY A 115 1.77 -7.61 -14.27
CA GLY A 115 0.59 -7.18 -15.00
C GLY A 115 -0.50 -6.64 -14.07
N GLY A 116 -0.78 -7.35 -12.97
CA GLY A 116 -1.73 -6.91 -11.95
C GLY A 116 -1.35 -5.59 -11.30
N THR A 117 -0.07 -5.42 -10.94
CA THR A 117 0.44 -4.17 -10.35
C THR A 117 0.38 -3.00 -11.34
N MET A 118 0.77 -3.22 -12.60
CA MET A 118 0.71 -2.20 -13.64
C MET A 118 -0.73 -1.81 -13.98
N PHE A 119 -1.65 -2.77 -13.94
CA PHE A 119 -3.08 -2.51 -14.11
C PHE A 119 -3.64 -1.63 -12.98
N LEU A 120 -3.26 -1.90 -11.72
CA LEU A 120 -3.65 -1.05 -10.59
C LEU A 120 -3.09 0.38 -10.72
N LEU A 121 -1.87 0.54 -11.19
CA LEU A 121 -1.30 1.87 -11.44
C LEU A 121 -2.05 2.63 -12.53
N TRP A 122 -2.39 1.94 -13.62
CA TRP A 122 -3.20 2.51 -14.68
C TRP A 122 -4.61 2.90 -14.20
N LEU A 123 -5.23 2.10 -13.34
CA LEU A 123 -6.49 2.45 -12.68
C LEU A 123 -6.33 3.67 -11.79
N GLY A 124 -5.25 3.74 -11.00
CA GLY A 124 -4.94 4.88 -10.14
C GLY A 124 -4.80 6.19 -10.92
N ASP A 125 -4.09 6.15 -12.06
CA ASP A 125 -3.99 7.30 -12.96
C ASP A 125 -5.33 7.69 -13.59
N SER A 126 -6.16 6.70 -13.91
CA SER A 126 -7.49 6.93 -14.49
C SER A 126 -8.43 7.60 -13.47
N ILE A 127 -8.29 7.26 -12.18
CA ILE A 127 -9.00 7.93 -11.09
C ILE A 127 -8.47 9.36 -10.91
N ASN A 128 -7.15 9.57 -10.94
CA ASN A 128 -6.54 10.91 -10.87
C ASN A 128 -7.09 11.85 -11.94
N LYS A 129 -7.22 11.37 -13.19
CA LYS A 129 -7.78 12.17 -14.31
C LYS A 129 -9.23 12.59 -14.09
N ARG A 130 -9.99 11.84 -13.30
CA ARG A 130 -11.40 12.14 -12.97
C ARG A 130 -11.55 13.05 -11.75
N GLY A 131 -10.46 13.46 -11.11
CA GLY A 131 -10.44 14.53 -10.11
C GLY A 131 -10.87 14.14 -8.69
N ILE A 132 -11.13 12.87 -8.40
CA ILE A 132 -11.56 12.41 -7.06
C ILE A 132 -10.32 12.10 -6.19
N GLY A 133 -9.48 13.11 -5.92
CA GLY A 133 -8.28 12.96 -5.08
C GLY A 133 -7.15 12.12 -5.72
N ASN A 134 -6.32 11.48 -4.88
CA ASN A 134 -5.22 10.63 -5.33
C ASN A 134 -5.68 9.18 -5.51
N GLY A 135 -5.76 8.72 -6.76
CA GLY A 135 -6.23 7.39 -7.15
C GLY A 135 -5.43 6.25 -6.54
N ILE A 136 -4.13 6.42 -6.33
CA ILE A 136 -3.30 5.40 -5.67
C ILE A 136 -3.67 5.28 -4.19
N SER A 137 -3.85 6.41 -3.50
CA SER A 137 -4.30 6.43 -2.11
C SER A 137 -5.70 5.80 -1.96
N LEU A 138 -6.60 6.03 -2.91
CA LEU A 138 -7.94 5.44 -2.92
C LEU A 138 -7.91 3.92 -3.12
N ILE A 139 -7.02 3.40 -3.96
CA ILE A 139 -6.85 1.94 -4.14
C ILE A 139 -6.42 1.30 -2.82
N ILE A 140 -5.43 1.89 -2.15
CA ILE A 140 -4.94 1.39 -0.84
C ILE A 140 -6.06 1.46 0.21
N PHE A 141 -6.75 2.59 0.30
CA PHE A 141 -7.86 2.81 1.22
C PHE A 141 -8.98 1.78 1.03
N THR A 142 -9.37 1.53 -0.22
CA THR A 142 -10.40 0.53 -0.55
C THR A 142 -9.94 -0.87 -0.17
N GLY A 143 -8.67 -1.21 -0.39
CA GLY A 143 -8.08 -2.48 0.01
C GLY A 143 -8.15 -2.73 1.52
N ILE A 144 -7.79 -1.72 2.32
CA ILE A 144 -7.84 -1.81 3.79
C ILE A 144 -9.29 -1.92 4.28
N ILE A 145 -10.20 -1.10 3.74
CA ILE A 145 -11.61 -1.13 4.13
C ILE A 145 -12.28 -2.45 3.76
N ALA A 146 -11.88 -3.09 2.65
CA ALA A 146 -12.43 -4.38 2.24
C ALA A 146 -12.17 -5.51 3.27
N GLU A 147 -11.11 -5.40 4.10
CA GLU A 147 -10.81 -6.38 5.15
C GLU A 147 -11.51 -6.10 6.49
N LEU A 148 -11.95 -4.86 6.72
CA LEU A 148 -12.60 -4.48 7.97
C LEU A 148 -13.86 -5.34 8.27
N PRO A 149 -14.80 -5.57 7.33
CA PRO A 149 -15.99 -6.39 7.58
C PRO A 149 -15.64 -7.82 8.01
N GLY A 150 -14.63 -8.42 7.39
CA GLY A 150 -14.15 -9.77 7.74
C GLY A 150 -13.53 -9.81 9.14
N SER A 151 -12.83 -8.76 9.53
CA SER A 151 -12.25 -8.62 10.87
C SER A 151 -13.34 -8.48 11.94
N PHE A 152 -14.38 -7.68 11.67
CA PHE A 152 -15.52 -7.53 12.59
C PHE A 152 -16.34 -8.81 12.73
N SER A 153 -16.57 -9.55 11.63
CA SER A 153 -17.30 -10.82 11.69
C SER A 153 -16.53 -11.90 12.46
N ALA A 154 -15.21 -11.98 12.26
CA ALA A 154 -14.34 -12.86 13.04
C ALA A 154 -14.37 -12.51 14.55
N MET A 155 -14.31 -11.22 14.88
CA MET A 155 -14.41 -10.75 16.27
C MET A 155 -15.76 -11.12 16.89
N PHE A 156 -16.87 -11.00 16.14
CA PHE A 156 -18.20 -11.37 16.63
C PHE A 156 -18.36 -12.88 16.85
N LEU A 157 -17.79 -13.70 15.96
CA LEU A 157 -17.77 -15.16 16.11
C LEU A 157 -16.98 -15.61 17.35
N LEU A 158 -15.85 -14.96 17.62
CA LEU A 158 -15.04 -15.22 18.83
C LEU A 158 -15.80 -14.90 20.12
N GLY A 159 -16.62 -13.85 20.11
CA GLY A 159 -17.54 -13.52 21.21
C GLY A 159 -18.67 -14.52 21.38
N LYS A 160 -19.28 -14.96 20.27
CA LYS A 160 -20.37 -15.95 20.28
C LYS A 160 -19.91 -17.33 20.77
N ASN A 161 -18.68 -17.73 20.44
CA ASN A 161 -18.10 -19.01 20.84
C ASN A 161 -17.65 -19.02 22.32
N GLY A 162 -17.74 -17.91 23.03
CA GLY A 162 -17.33 -17.80 24.44
C GLY A 162 -15.81 -17.78 24.66
N ASN A 163 -15.02 -17.79 23.58
CA ASN A 163 -13.55 -17.76 23.64
C ASN A 163 -13.00 -16.42 24.16
N VAL A 164 -13.78 -15.34 24.02
CA VAL A 164 -13.41 -14.00 24.47
C VAL A 164 -14.58 -13.41 25.27
N PRO A 165 -14.34 -12.93 26.51
CA PRO A 165 -15.40 -12.31 27.30
C PRO A 165 -15.92 -11.05 26.59
N ILE A 166 -17.24 -10.84 26.64
CA ILE A 166 -17.92 -9.72 25.97
C ILE A 166 -17.35 -8.35 26.38
N PHE A 167 -16.85 -8.24 27.61
CA PHE A 167 -16.18 -7.05 28.13
C PHE A 167 -14.92 -6.67 27.32
N VAL A 168 -14.11 -7.65 26.91
CA VAL A 168 -12.89 -7.40 26.11
C VAL A 168 -13.26 -6.90 24.71
N ILE A 169 -14.33 -7.44 24.11
CA ILE A 169 -14.82 -7.00 22.80
C ILE A 169 -15.30 -5.55 22.87
N LEU A 170 -16.06 -5.20 23.91
CA LEU A 170 -16.51 -3.82 24.13
C LEU A 170 -15.33 -2.85 24.34
N LEU A 171 -14.33 -3.27 25.13
CA LEU A 171 -13.10 -2.50 25.35
C LEU A 171 -12.32 -2.29 24.05
N MET A 172 -12.21 -3.30 23.18
CA MET A 172 -11.53 -3.16 21.87
C MET A 172 -12.24 -2.16 20.97
N ILE A 173 -13.58 -2.18 20.91
CA ILE A 173 -14.37 -1.21 20.14
C ILE A 173 -14.15 0.20 20.68
N LEU A 174 -14.16 0.37 22.01
CA LEU A 174 -13.91 1.66 22.65
C LEU A 174 -12.51 2.20 22.31
N ILE A 175 -11.48 1.35 22.38
CA ILE A 175 -10.10 1.72 22.02
C ILE A 175 -10.00 2.09 20.54
N PHE A 176 -10.68 1.36 19.65
CA PHE A 176 -10.72 1.68 18.22
C PHE A 176 -11.26 3.10 17.97
N PHE A 177 -12.40 3.47 18.56
CA PHE A 177 -12.95 4.81 18.44
C PHE A 177 -12.08 5.88 19.11
N ALA A 178 -11.49 5.58 20.28
CA ALA A 178 -10.58 6.49 20.97
C ALA A 178 -9.33 6.80 20.12
N LEU A 179 -8.73 5.78 19.51
CA LEU A 179 -7.61 5.95 18.59
C LEU A 179 -8.01 6.75 17.35
N LEU A 180 -9.20 6.49 16.79
CA LEU A 180 -9.70 7.23 15.63
C LEU A 180 -9.87 8.72 15.96
N LEU A 181 -10.47 9.04 17.10
CA LEU A 181 -10.59 10.42 17.59
C LEU A 181 -9.22 11.07 17.83
N LEU A 182 -8.27 10.33 18.42
CA LEU A 182 -6.91 10.81 18.65
C LEU A 182 -6.20 11.13 17.34
N ILE A 183 -6.31 10.26 16.33
CA ILE A 183 -5.74 10.50 15.00
C ILE A 183 -6.35 11.76 14.38
N ILE A 184 -7.69 11.91 14.41
CA ILE A 184 -8.36 13.12 13.88
C ILE A 184 -7.90 14.38 14.62
N PHE A 185 -7.78 14.31 15.95
CA PHE A 185 -7.35 15.44 16.77
C PHE A 185 -5.93 15.87 16.41
N VAL A 186 -5.01 14.93 16.28
CA VAL A 186 -3.60 15.20 15.91
C VAL A 186 -3.52 15.69 14.46
N GLU A 187 -4.23 15.08 13.51
CA GLU A 187 -4.20 15.45 12.10
C GLU A 187 -4.80 16.84 11.82
N LYS A 188 -5.87 17.22 12.54
CA LYS A 188 -6.47 18.56 12.44
C LYS A 188 -5.71 19.64 13.22
N SER A 189 -4.71 19.27 14.02
CA SER A 189 -3.92 20.21 14.79
C SER A 189 -2.86 20.87 13.90
N TYR A 190 -3.00 22.18 13.65
CA TYR A 190 -1.99 22.97 12.96
C TYR A 190 -1.64 24.24 13.74
N ARG A 191 -0.36 24.60 13.76
CA ARG A 191 0.12 25.84 14.36
C ARG A 191 -0.05 26.98 13.35
N LYS A 192 -0.96 27.91 13.62
CA LYS A 192 -1.11 29.13 12.82
C LYS A 192 0.10 30.04 13.02
N ILE A 193 0.92 30.21 11.99
CA ILE A 193 2.01 31.20 11.97
C ILE A 193 1.49 32.40 11.18
N LEU A 194 1.47 33.57 11.82
CA LEU A 194 1.04 34.82 11.18
C LEU A 194 2.14 35.27 10.21
N VAL A 195 1.86 35.19 8.91
CA VAL A 195 2.71 35.74 7.86
C VAL A 195 2.09 37.05 7.38
N GLN A 196 2.83 38.16 7.49
CA GLN A 196 2.41 39.44 6.93
C GLN A 196 2.97 39.57 5.52
N TYR A 197 2.09 39.56 4.52
CA TYR A 197 2.48 39.88 3.15
C TYR A 197 2.63 41.41 3.03
N PRO A 198 3.81 41.91 2.60
CA PRO A 198 3.95 43.34 2.34
C PRO A 198 2.97 43.74 1.23
N LYS A 199 2.05 44.66 1.54
CA LYS A 199 1.17 45.26 0.53
C LYS A 199 2.04 45.97 -0.50
N ARG A 200 1.85 45.63 -1.77
CA ARG A 200 2.46 46.33 -2.91
C ARG A 200 2.04 47.80 -2.80
N GLN A 201 3.00 48.69 -2.50
CA GLN A 201 2.74 50.13 -2.52
C GLN A 201 2.36 50.52 -3.95
N VAL A 202 1.08 50.86 -4.14
CA VAL A 202 0.60 51.46 -5.37
C VAL A 202 1.18 52.87 -5.38
N LYS A 203 2.18 53.11 -6.22
CA LYS A 203 2.75 54.43 -6.44
C LYS A 203 1.75 55.17 -7.35
N ASN A 204 1.06 56.17 -6.79
CA ASN A 204 0.32 57.15 -7.58
C ASN A 204 1.30 58.02 -8.38
#